data_AF-A0A9X3RZH0-F1
#
_entry.id   AF-A0A9X3RZH0-F1
#
_cell.length_a   1.000
_cell.length_b   1.000
_cell.length_c   1.000
_cell.angle_alpha   90.00
_cell.angle_beta   90.00
_cell.angle_gamma   90.00
#
_symmetry.space_group_name_H-M   'P 1'
#
loop_
_entity.id
_entity.type
_entity.pdbx_description
1 polymer ?
#
loop_
_entity_poly.entity_id
_entity_poly.type
_entity_poly.pdbx_seq_one_letter_code
_entity_poly.pdbx_strand_id
1 'polypeptide(L)'
;MRVDVEFQERYWYPDDGGVVWVSGYHPIDAGGRFLAREALPDELIVSHVAGAVHRPEALASDDAAPGRPLTLRAEPDNPHDPNAVAVLLASGEPVGYVPRDVAPLVGSGWSAVVLRERRDSPRDPRTGLTMLLARDGELELNVR
;
A
#
# COMPACT_ATOMS: atom_id res chain seq x y z
N MET A 1 10.27 -11.01 -6.51
CA MET A 1 10.87 -9.69 -6.80
C MET A 1 11.34 -9.05 -5.50
N ARG A 2 12.59 -8.62 -5.42
CA ARG A 2 13.15 -7.97 -4.23
C ARG A 2 13.28 -6.47 -4.45
N VAL A 3 12.84 -5.66 -3.50
CA VAL A 3 12.89 -4.19 -3.56
C VAL A 3 13.67 -3.67 -2.37
N ASP A 4 14.77 -2.95 -2.62
CA ASP A 4 15.51 -2.27 -1.57
C ASP A 4 14.66 -1.11 -1.01
N VAL A 5 14.53 -1.06 0.31
CA VAL A 5 13.74 -0.05 1.02
C VAL A 5 14.44 0.44 2.27
N GLU A 6 14.07 1.64 2.71
CA GLU A 6 14.47 2.19 4.01
C GLU A 6 13.21 2.56 4.82
N PHE A 7 13.23 2.30 6.12
CA PHE A 7 12.14 2.70 7.02
C PHE A 7 12.27 4.18 7.40
N GLN A 8 11.17 4.93 7.29
CA GLN A 8 11.14 6.36 7.60
C GLN A 8 9.82 6.75 8.24
N GLU A 9 9.88 7.76 9.10
CA GLU A 9 8.73 8.41 9.72
C GLU A 9 8.75 9.89 9.38
N ARG A 10 7.66 10.40 8.80
CA ARG A 10 7.61 11.78 8.30
C ARG A 10 6.28 12.43 8.63
N TYR A 11 6.37 13.70 9.00
CA TYR A 11 5.21 14.60 9.00
C TYR A 11 5.09 15.24 7.62
N TRP A 12 3.89 15.19 7.07
CA TRP A 12 3.48 15.93 5.89
C TRP A 12 2.38 16.91 6.29
N TYR A 13 2.49 18.14 5.78
CA TYR A 13 1.60 19.24 6.09
C TYR A 13 0.86 19.61 4.80
N PRO A 14 -0.33 19.02 4.54
CA PRO A 14 -1.17 19.40 3.42
C PRO A 14 -1.54 20.89 3.45
N ASP A 15 -1.88 21.41 2.27
CA ASP A 15 -2.28 22.82 2.07
C ASP A 15 -3.56 23.21 2.83
N ASP A 16 -4.36 22.23 3.26
CA ASP A 16 -5.56 22.42 4.08
C ASP A 16 -5.26 22.66 5.58
N GLY A 17 -3.98 22.66 5.96
CA GLY A 17 -3.54 22.88 7.34
C GLY A 17 -3.61 21.62 8.22
N GLY A 18 -3.92 20.46 7.64
CA GLY A 18 -3.84 19.18 8.33
C GLY A 18 -2.39 18.80 8.67
N VAL A 19 -2.25 17.78 9.52
CA VAL A 19 -0.98 17.11 9.78
C VAL A 19 -1.19 15.64 9.50
N VAL A 20 -0.33 15.09 8.65
CA VAL A 20 -0.35 13.68 8.31
C VAL A 20 0.99 13.09 8.70
N TRP A 21 0.96 12.13 9.62
CA TRP A 21 2.11 11.31 9.92
C TRP A 21 2.09 10.06 9.03
N VAL A 22 3.17 9.85 8.30
CA VAL A 22 3.38 8.69 7.44
C VAL A 22 4.57 7.91 7.98
N SER A 23 4.39 6.60 8.16
CA SER A 23 5.43 5.71 8.66
C SER A 23 5.49 4.43 7.83
N GLY A 24 6.69 3.94 7.58
CA GLY A 24 6.93 2.70 6.84
C GLY A 24 8.08 2.79 5.86
N TYR A 25 8.03 1.91 4.88
CA TYR A 25 9.12 1.68 3.94
C TYR A 25 9.04 2.61 2.72
N HIS A 26 10.20 3.07 2.29
CA HIS A 26 10.36 3.90 1.10
C HIS A 26 11.33 3.22 0.15
N PRO A 27 10.97 2.98 -1.12
CA PRO A 27 11.89 2.42 -2.11
C PRO A 27 13.13 3.29 -2.28
N ILE A 28 14.29 2.64 -2.39
CA ILE A 28 15.59 3.29 -2.59
C ILE A 28 16.34 2.68 -3.78
N ASP A 29 17.21 3.47 -4.40
CA ASP A 29 18.16 2.99 -5.39
C ASP A 29 19.36 2.28 -4.74
N ALA A 30 20.25 1.73 -5.56
CA ALA A 30 21.46 1.04 -5.08
C ALA A 30 22.42 1.94 -4.28
N GLY A 31 22.30 3.26 -4.39
CA GLY A 31 23.05 4.25 -3.63
C GLY A 31 22.34 4.72 -2.36
N GLY A 32 21.18 4.16 -2.02
CA GLY A 32 20.38 4.54 -0.85
C GLY A 32 19.53 5.79 -1.04
N ARG A 33 19.34 6.27 -2.28
CA ARG A 33 18.49 7.45 -2.53
C ARG A 33 17.05 7.04 -2.73
N PHE A 34 16.12 7.80 -2.15
CA PHE A 34 14.69 7.55 -2.33
C PHE A 34 14.27 7.62 -3.80
N LEU A 35 13.55 6.60 -4.23
CA LEU A 35 12.92 6.55 -5.55
C LEU A 35 11.53 7.20 -5.46
N ALA A 36 11.30 8.18 -6.33
CA ALA A 36 9.97 8.70 -6.58
C ALA A 36 9.12 7.64 -7.31
N ARG A 37 7.78 7.80 -7.28
CA ARG A 37 6.87 6.85 -7.92
C ARG A 37 7.16 6.69 -9.41
N GLU A 38 7.53 7.77 -10.08
CA GLU A 38 7.82 7.85 -11.52
C GLU A 38 9.18 7.23 -11.89
N ALA A 39 10.04 7.00 -10.89
CA ALA A 39 11.35 6.37 -11.06
C ALA A 39 11.31 4.86 -10.80
N LEU A 40 10.16 4.31 -10.40
CA LEU A 40 9.98 2.88 -10.23
C LEU A 40 9.88 2.19 -11.60
N PRO A 41 10.39 0.95 -11.72
CA PRO A 41 10.19 0.15 -12.91
C PRO A 41 8.71 -0.16 -13.14
N ASP A 42 8.32 -0.43 -14.39
CA ASP A 42 6.91 -0.62 -14.80
C ASP A 42 6.21 -1.80 -14.10
N GLU A 43 6.98 -2.77 -13.61
CA GLU A 43 6.50 -3.91 -12.83
C GLU A 43 6.10 -3.54 -11.39
N LEU A 44 6.41 -2.30 -10.96
CA LEU A 44 6.10 -1.78 -9.63
C LEU A 44 5.10 -0.65 -9.66
N ILE A 45 4.09 -0.75 -8.81
CA ILE A 45 3.13 0.33 -8.60
C ILE A 45 3.02 0.63 -7.11
N VAL A 46 3.32 1.87 -6.75
CA VAL A 46 3.01 2.40 -5.42
C VAL A 46 1.66 3.10 -5.48
N SER A 47 0.71 2.67 -4.65
CA SER A 47 -0.62 3.26 -4.59
C SER A 47 -1.22 3.20 -3.19
N HIS A 48 -2.24 4.00 -2.92
CA HIS A 48 -3.01 3.91 -1.68
C HIS A 48 -4.03 2.76 -1.76
N VAL A 49 -4.52 2.29 -0.60
CA VAL A 49 -5.66 1.39 -0.54
C VAL A 49 -6.95 2.21 -0.49
N ALA A 50 -7.76 2.15 -1.54
CA ALA A 50 -9.00 2.90 -1.65
C ALA A 50 -10.04 2.42 -0.63
N GLY A 51 -10.72 3.36 0.02
CA GLY A 51 -11.77 3.08 1.00
C GLY A 51 -11.28 2.55 2.35
N ALA A 52 -9.96 2.46 2.60
CA ALA A 52 -9.42 1.90 3.85
C ALA A 52 -9.88 2.64 5.11
N VAL A 53 -10.07 3.96 5.03
CA VAL A 53 -10.60 4.78 6.13
C VAL A 53 -11.98 4.31 6.63
N HIS A 54 -12.75 3.61 5.79
CA HIS A 54 -14.06 3.04 6.15
C HIS A 54 -13.95 1.64 6.77
N ARG A 55 -12.73 1.16 7.03
CA ARG A 55 -12.42 -0.15 7.63
C ARG A 55 -11.53 0.02 8.87
N PRO A 56 -11.98 0.75 9.92
CA PRO A 56 -11.14 1.06 11.07
C PRO A 56 -10.69 -0.18 11.86
N GLU A 57 -11.49 -1.24 11.92
CA GLU A 57 -11.13 -2.50 12.58
C GLU A 57 -9.98 -3.21 11.85
N ALA A 58 -10.07 -3.33 10.52
CA ALA A 58 -9.00 -3.87 9.69
C ALA A 58 -7.72 -3.02 9.81
N LEU A 59 -7.84 -1.69 9.81
CA LEU A 59 -6.70 -0.78 10.00
C LEU A 59 -6.05 -0.91 11.39
N ALA A 60 -6.82 -1.25 12.42
CA ALA A 60 -6.30 -1.47 13.77
C ALA A 60 -5.52 -2.78 13.92
N SER A 61 -5.69 -3.73 13.00
CA SER A 61 -4.98 -5.02 13.01
C SER A 61 -3.47 -4.87 12.84
N ASP A 62 -2.68 -5.72 13.50
CA ASP A 62 -1.23 -5.81 13.27
C ASP A 62 -0.89 -6.30 11.85
N ASP A 63 -1.82 -7.01 11.18
CA ASP A 63 -1.66 -7.40 9.79
C ASP A 63 -1.72 -6.20 8.81
N ALA A 64 -2.14 -5.03 9.27
CA ALA A 64 -2.09 -3.78 8.52
C ALA A 64 -0.78 -2.99 8.72
N ALA A 65 0.18 -3.50 9.48
CA ALA A 65 1.47 -2.82 9.70
C ALA A 65 2.35 -2.79 8.43
N PRO A 66 3.23 -1.80 8.26
CA PRO A 66 4.23 -1.80 7.19
C PRO A 66 5.03 -3.11 7.12
N GLY A 67 5.25 -3.60 5.91
CA GLY A 67 5.94 -4.86 5.61
C GLY A 67 5.04 -6.10 5.64
N ARG A 68 3.78 -5.98 6.08
CA ARG A 68 2.85 -7.11 6.09
C ARG A 68 2.29 -7.39 4.69
N PRO A 69 2.16 -8.66 4.28
CA PRO A 69 1.65 -9.02 2.98
C PRO A 69 0.15 -8.71 2.88
N LEU A 70 -0.29 -8.36 1.67
CA LEU A 70 -1.68 -8.15 1.30
C LEU A 70 -2.09 -9.15 0.24
N THR A 71 -3.32 -9.66 0.34
CA THR A 71 -3.91 -10.49 -0.70
C THR A 71 -4.75 -9.63 -1.64
N LEU A 72 -4.65 -9.90 -2.94
CA LEU A 72 -5.42 -9.25 -3.99
C LEU A 72 -6.46 -10.23 -4.52
N ARG A 73 -7.72 -9.80 -4.60
CA ARG A 73 -8.81 -10.62 -5.13
C ARG A 73 -9.61 -9.85 -6.16
N ALA A 74 -9.53 -10.26 -7.41
CA ALA A 74 -10.35 -9.72 -8.48
C ALA A 74 -11.84 -10.06 -8.24
N GLU A 75 -12.71 -9.08 -8.49
CA GLU A 75 -14.17 -9.19 -8.38
C GLU A 75 -14.82 -8.82 -9.73
N PRO A 76 -14.69 -9.68 -10.77
CA PRO A 76 -15.17 -9.37 -12.12
C PRO A 76 -16.69 -9.16 -12.21
N ASP A 77 -17.43 -9.75 -11.27
CA ASP A 77 -18.89 -9.61 -11.16
C ASP A 77 -19.32 -8.42 -10.27
N ASN A 78 -18.38 -7.55 -9.87
CA ASN A 78 -18.70 -6.39 -9.05
C ASN A 78 -19.62 -5.42 -9.83
N PRO A 79 -20.81 -5.08 -9.29
CA PRO A 79 -21.83 -4.33 -10.02
C PRO A 79 -21.43 -2.86 -10.30
N HIS A 80 -20.40 -2.35 -9.64
CA HIS A 80 -19.95 -0.97 -9.79
C HIS A 80 -18.72 -0.84 -10.70
N ASP A 81 -17.88 -1.87 -10.74
CA ASP A 81 -16.60 -1.86 -11.46
C ASP A 81 -16.13 -3.30 -11.77
N PRO A 82 -16.19 -3.76 -13.02
CA PRO A 82 -15.74 -5.11 -13.38
C PRO A 82 -14.22 -5.31 -13.23
N ASN A 83 -13.45 -4.23 -13.04
CA ASN A 83 -12.02 -4.33 -12.73
C ASN A 83 -11.72 -4.29 -11.23
N ALA A 84 -12.74 -4.28 -10.35
CA ALA A 84 -12.52 -4.17 -8.91
C ALA A 84 -11.58 -5.26 -8.41
N VAL A 85 -10.55 -4.84 -7.65
CA VAL A 85 -9.64 -5.75 -6.94
C VAL A 85 -9.71 -5.42 -5.46
N ALA A 86 -10.31 -6.32 -4.69
CA ALA A 86 -10.33 -6.23 -3.24
C ALA A 86 -8.92 -6.45 -2.69
N VAL A 87 -8.56 -5.65 -1.69
CA VAL A 87 -7.32 -5.74 -0.92
C VAL A 87 -7.67 -6.31 0.45
N LEU A 88 -7.08 -7.44 0.78
CA LEU A 88 -7.31 -8.15 2.03
C LEU A 88 -6.02 -8.23 2.83
N LEU A 89 -6.13 -8.17 4.16
CA LEU A 89 -5.05 -8.47 5.07
C LEU A 89 -4.63 -9.95 4.97
N ALA A 90 -3.50 -10.31 5.57
CA ALA A 90 -3.04 -11.70 5.64
C ALA A 90 -4.07 -12.63 6.33
N SER A 91 -4.88 -12.09 7.25
CA SER A 91 -6.00 -12.77 7.88
C SER A 91 -7.18 -13.09 6.95
N GLY A 92 -7.21 -12.51 5.74
CA GLY A 92 -8.34 -12.56 4.82
C GLY A 92 -9.40 -11.49 5.08
N GLU A 93 -9.19 -10.59 6.04
CA GLU A 93 -10.09 -9.46 6.30
C GLU A 93 -9.97 -8.39 5.20
N PRO A 94 -11.07 -7.94 4.57
CA PRO A 94 -11.01 -6.86 3.58
C PRO A 94 -10.65 -5.52 4.22
N VAL A 95 -9.56 -4.90 3.77
CA VAL A 95 -9.11 -3.57 4.21
C VAL A 95 -9.41 -2.48 3.19
N GLY A 96 -9.77 -2.84 1.95
CA GLY A 96 -10.21 -1.88 0.94
C GLY A 96 -10.08 -2.43 -0.48
N TYR A 97 -9.78 -1.55 -1.43
CA TYR A 97 -9.66 -1.89 -2.85
C TYR A 97 -8.40 -1.26 -3.47
N VAL A 98 -7.94 -1.84 -4.57
CA VAL A 98 -7.03 -1.15 -5.50
C VAL A 98 -7.81 0.03 -6.09
N PRO A 99 -7.24 1.25 -6.16
CA PRO A 99 -7.90 2.40 -6.77
C PRO A 99 -8.34 2.10 -8.21
N ARG A 100 -9.51 2.61 -8.61
CA ARG A 100 -10.16 2.32 -9.90
C ARG A 100 -9.27 2.59 -11.12
N ASP A 101 -8.41 3.61 -11.05
CA ASP A 101 -7.45 3.96 -12.11
C ASP A 101 -6.25 3.00 -12.19
N VAL A 102 -5.93 2.32 -11.08
CA VAL A 102 -4.84 1.32 -11.00
C VAL A 102 -5.35 -0.10 -11.24
N ALA A 103 -6.60 -0.39 -10.86
CA ALA A 103 -7.17 -1.73 -10.87
C ALA A 103 -7.10 -2.46 -12.23
N PRO A 104 -7.31 -1.80 -13.40
CA PRO A 104 -7.14 -2.45 -14.70
C PRO A 104 -5.73 -2.96 -15.00
N LEU A 105 -4.71 -2.45 -14.29
CA LEU A 105 -3.32 -2.88 -14.43
C LEU A 105 -2.99 -4.11 -13.58
N VAL A 106 -3.82 -4.39 -12.57
CA VAL A 106 -3.56 -5.39 -11.52
C VAL A 106 -4.38 -6.65 -11.79
N GLY A 107 -3.69 -7.73 -12.16
CA GLY A 107 -4.28 -9.04 -12.46
C GLY A 107 -3.84 -10.16 -11.52
N SER A 108 -4.13 -11.42 -11.88
CA SER A 108 -3.87 -12.63 -11.08
C SER A 108 -2.39 -12.95 -10.81
N GLY A 109 -1.45 -12.26 -11.46
CA GLY A 109 -0.01 -12.40 -11.25
C GLY A 109 0.60 -11.38 -10.29
N TRP A 110 -0.19 -10.47 -9.73
CA TRP A 110 0.33 -9.40 -8.88
C TRP A 110 0.35 -9.79 -7.40
N SER A 111 1.38 -9.33 -6.69
CA SER A 111 1.49 -9.40 -5.24
C SER A 111 1.48 -8.00 -4.63
N ALA A 112 1.15 -7.90 -3.34
CA ALA A 112 1.10 -6.63 -2.62
C ALA A 112 1.65 -6.75 -1.19
N VAL A 113 2.22 -5.66 -0.71
CA VAL A 113 2.66 -5.48 0.68
C VAL A 113 2.23 -4.11 1.18
N VAL A 114 1.91 -4.00 2.47
CA VAL A 114 1.76 -2.70 3.10
C VAL A 114 3.12 -1.99 3.06
N LEU A 115 3.21 -0.92 2.29
CA LEU A 115 4.43 -0.15 2.18
C LEU A 115 4.51 0.87 3.33
N ARG A 116 3.43 1.63 3.55
CA ARG A 116 3.35 2.69 4.57
C ARG A 116 1.97 2.74 5.20
N GLU A 117 1.92 3.18 6.44
CA GLU A 117 0.70 3.56 7.16
C GLU A 117 0.59 5.08 7.25
N ARG A 118 -0.65 5.56 7.37
CA ARG A 118 -0.99 6.96 7.61
C ARG A 118 -1.72 7.10 8.94
N ARG A 119 -1.38 8.13 9.71
CA ARG A 119 -2.06 8.53 10.95
C ARG A 119 -2.12 10.06 11.03
N ASP A 120 -2.94 10.58 11.92
CA ASP A 120 -2.97 12.03 12.20
C ASP A 120 -1.78 12.42 13.11
N SER A 121 -1.40 11.52 14.02
CA SER A 121 -0.15 11.56 14.79
C SER A 121 0.37 10.15 15.10
N PRO A 122 1.62 9.98 15.58
CA PRO A 122 2.16 8.66 15.94
C PRO A 122 1.33 7.90 16.99
N ARG A 123 0.52 8.61 17.80
CA ARG A 123 -0.30 8.01 18.86
C ARG A 123 -1.73 7.69 18.41
N ASP A 124 -2.15 8.23 17.28
CA ASP A 124 -3.50 8.02 16.78
C ASP A 124 -3.64 6.69 16.03
N PRO A 125 -4.87 6.20 15.82
CA PRO A 125 -5.11 5.04 14.97
C PRO A 125 -4.66 5.28 13.51
N ARG A 126 -4.44 4.18 12.78
CA ARG A 126 -4.22 4.25 11.32
C ARG A 126 -5.47 4.79 10.63
N THR A 127 -5.26 5.71 9.69
CA THR A 127 -6.31 6.32 8.86
C THR A 127 -6.19 5.93 7.38
N GLY A 128 -5.21 5.11 7.02
CA GLY A 128 -5.05 4.58 5.68
C GLY A 128 -3.73 3.84 5.47
N LEU A 129 -3.62 3.17 4.32
CA LEU A 129 -2.45 2.40 3.90
C LEU A 129 -2.00 2.85 2.52
N THR A 130 -0.68 2.84 2.33
CA THR A 130 -0.05 2.79 1.01
C THR A 130 0.52 1.40 0.81
N MET A 131 0.29 0.82 -0.35
CA MET A 131 0.79 -0.48 -0.75
C MET A 131 1.81 -0.36 -1.88
N LEU A 132 2.71 -1.33 -1.93
CA LEU A 132 3.54 -1.61 -3.09
C LEU A 132 2.98 -2.86 -3.77
N LEU A 133 2.65 -2.72 -5.05
CA LEU A 133 2.18 -3.76 -5.94
C LEU A 133 3.35 -4.18 -6.84
N ALA A 134 3.55 -5.47 -7.02
CA ALA A 134 4.57 -6.00 -7.92
C ALA A 134 3.99 -7.07 -8.86
N ARG A 135 4.38 -6.99 -10.13
CA ARG A 135 3.98 -7.95 -11.16
C ARG A 135 4.82 -9.23 -11.13
N ASP A 136 4.17 -10.37 -11.34
CA ASP A 136 4.76 -11.68 -11.66
C ASP A 136 5.85 -12.14 -10.66
N GLY A 137 5.52 -12.15 -9.36
CA GLY A 137 6.35 -12.80 -8.35
C GLY A 137 6.01 -12.48 -6.90
N GLU A 138 6.62 -13.25 -5.99
CA GLU A 138 6.60 -12.97 -4.55
C GLU A 138 7.37 -11.68 -4.25
N LEU A 139 6.72 -10.70 -3.65
CA LEU A 139 7.33 -9.41 -3.32
C LEU A 139 8.03 -9.48 -1.96
N GLU A 140 9.33 -9.22 -1.95
CA GLU A 140 10.15 -9.15 -0.74
C GLU A 140 10.73 -7.74 -0.58
N LEU A 141 10.52 -7.12 0.57
CA LEU A 141 11.17 -5.87 0.94
C LEU A 141 12.53 -6.16 1.57
N ASN A 142 13.60 -5.64 0.97
CA ASN A 142 14.95 -5.76 1.52
C ASN A 142 15.32 -4.46 2.24
N VAL A 143 15.29 -4.49 3.57
CA VAL A 143 15.58 -3.31 4.40
C VAL A 143 17.08 -3.07 4.43
N ARG A 144 17.50 -1.85 4.11
CA ARG A 144 18.89 -1.39 4.14
C ARG A 144 19.18 -0.50 5.34
#